data_AF-A0A942RUE2-F1
#
_entry.id   AF-A0A942RUE2-F1
#
_cell.length_a   1.000
_cell.length_b   1.000
_cell.length_c   1.000
_cell.angle_alpha   90.00
_cell.angle_beta   90.00
_cell.angle_gamma   90.00
#
_symmetry.space_group_name_H-M   'P 1'
#
loop_
_entity.id
_entity.type
_entity.pdbx_description
1 polymer ?
#
loop_
_entity_poly.entity_id
_entity_poly.type
_entity_poly.pdbx_seq_one_letter_code
_entity_poly.pdbx_strand_id
1 'polypeptide(L)'
;MNSIIKHIFRLVIFLFVQVYILSNVPLVHHYITPYLYFLFILWLPFSIRRWHLLIIGFSFGMLTDYFLHTPGLHAAPCALIAYLRPFLLNIFIAKDSTEQSFTEPSVRSMGWGPYSFYIGILTFLHHAYLVFIEWMQFGTFGYFILKVLATTVLSLVMIFITEMLFSRKTKSRLT
;
A
#
# COMPACT_ATOMS: atom_id res chain seq x y z
N MET A 1 10.47 -20.89 -0.03
CA MET A 1 9.02 -20.71 -0.25
C MET A 1 8.77 -20.44 -1.72
N ASN A 2 7.78 -21.10 -2.30
CA ASN A 2 7.27 -20.72 -3.61
C ASN A 2 6.83 -19.23 -3.56
N SER A 3 7.14 -18.44 -4.59
CA SER A 3 6.87 -16.99 -4.59
C SER A 3 5.38 -16.68 -4.36
N ILE A 4 4.51 -17.51 -4.91
CA ILE A 4 3.05 -17.43 -4.75
C ILE A 4 2.64 -17.58 -3.27
N ILE A 5 3.16 -18.60 -2.57
CA ILE A 5 2.84 -18.85 -1.15
C ILE A 5 3.24 -17.64 -0.29
N LYS A 6 4.39 -17.02 -0.59
CA LYS A 6 4.84 -15.80 0.08
C LYS A 6 3.86 -14.63 -0.08
N HIS A 7 3.32 -14.44 -1.29
CA HIS A 7 2.36 -13.37 -1.55
C HIS A 7 0.99 -13.64 -0.92
N ILE A 8 0.52 -14.89 -0.93
CA ILE A 8 -0.71 -15.31 -0.25
C ILE A 8 -0.58 -15.06 1.26
N PHE A 9 0.53 -15.47 1.86
CA PHE A 9 0.76 -15.26 3.29
C PHE A 9 0.76 -13.76 3.66
N ARG A 10 1.42 -12.91 2.85
CA ARG A 10 1.39 -11.46 3.04
C ARG A 10 -0.02 -10.90 2.91
N LEU A 11 -0.78 -11.34 1.91
CA LEU A 11 -2.17 -10.93 1.72
C LEU A 11 -2.99 -11.19 2.99
N VAL A 12 -2.91 -12.41 3.53
CA VAL A 12 -3.64 -12.81 4.73
C VAL A 12 -3.21 -11.99 5.95
N ILE A 13 -1.90 -11.80 6.17
CA ILE A 13 -1.41 -11.01 7.31
C ILE A 13 -1.87 -9.55 7.23
N PHE A 14 -1.67 -8.90 6.09
CA PHE A 14 -2.03 -7.47 5.95
C PHE A 14 -3.53 -7.25 6.11
N LEU A 15 -4.34 -8.16 5.56
CA LEU A 15 -5.79 -8.16 5.76
C LEU A 15 -6.15 -8.37 7.25
N PHE A 16 -5.56 -9.38 7.88
CA PHE A 16 -5.85 -9.72 9.28
C PHE A 16 -5.49 -8.57 10.23
N VAL A 17 -4.29 -8.00 10.08
CA VAL A 17 -3.84 -6.85 10.88
C VAL A 17 -4.79 -5.67 10.70
N GLN A 18 -5.25 -5.41 9.49
CA GLN A 18 -6.18 -4.31 9.25
C GLN A 18 -7.56 -4.55 9.85
N VAL A 19 -8.13 -5.73 9.61
CA VAL A 19 -9.51 -6.08 9.96
C VAL A 19 -9.68 -6.34 11.45
N TYR A 20 -8.67 -6.87 12.14
CA TYR A 20 -8.81 -7.26 13.54
C TYR A 20 -8.02 -6.40 14.52
N ILE A 21 -6.93 -5.75 14.08
CA ILE A 21 -6.09 -4.93 14.97
C ILE A 21 -6.39 -3.46 14.77
N LEU A 22 -6.19 -2.96 13.54
CA LEU A 22 -6.26 -1.53 13.24
C LEU A 22 -7.69 -0.97 13.24
N SER A 23 -8.68 -1.79 12.89
CA SER A 23 -10.11 -1.46 12.91
C SER A 23 -10.73 -1.41 14.32
N ASN A 24 -10.10 -2.02 15.33
CA ASN A 24 -10.62 -2.09 16.70
C ASN A 24 -10.08 -0.98 17.61
N VAL A 25 -9.59 0.13 17.03
CA VAL A 25 -9.06 1.29 17.76
C VAL A 25 -9.99 2.51 17.61
N PRO A 26 -11.20 2.48 18.22
CA PRO A 26 -12.28 3.42 17.90
C PRO A 26 -11.97 4.88 18.26
N LEU A 27 -11.13 5.13 19.27
CA LEU A 27 -10.77 6.49 19.71
C LEU A 27 -9.92 7.25 18.70
N VAL A 28 -9.16 6.54 17.86
CA VAL A 28 -8.21 7.16 16.93
C VAL A 28 -8.92 7.53 15.62
N HIS A 29 -9.90 6.73 15.19
CA HIS A 29 -10.56 6.82 13.88
C HIS A 29 -11.37 8.10 13.62
N HIS A 30 -11.76 8.84 14.66
CA HIS A 30 -12.51 10.08 14.45
C HIS A 30 -11.67 11.13 13.73
N TYR A 31 -10.36 11.19 14.00
CA TYR A 31 -9.45 12.15 13.36
C TYR A 31 -8.35 11.47 12.53
N ILE A 32 -7.96 10.24 12.90
CA ILE A 32 -6.85 9.52 12.28
C ILE A 32 -7.17 8.02 12.21
N THR A 33 -7.41 7.48 11.02
CA THR A 33 -7.54 6.04 10.82
C THR A 33 -6.22 5.42 10.38
N PRO A 34 -5.66 4.43 11.12
CA PRO A 34 -4.47 3.71 10.69
C PRO A 34 -4.82 2.72 9.57
N TYR A 35 -4.22 2.92 8.40
CA TYR A 35 -4.31 1.97 7.29
C TYR A 35 -2.94 1.42 6.94
N LEU A 36 -2.80 0.10 6.95
CA LEU A 36 -1.56 -0.59 6.59
C LEU A 36 -1.75 -1.64 5.49
N TYR A 37 -2.97 -2.14 5.32
CA TYR A 37 -3.25 -3.27 4.42
C TYR A 37 -2.77 -3.06 2.98
N PHE A 38 -2.95 -1.86 2.42
CA PHE A 38 -2.61 -1.54 1.03
C PHE A 38 -1.09 -1.63 0.74
N LEU A 39 -0.25 -1.69 1.78
CA LEU A 39 1.18 -1.98 1.65
C LEU A 39 1.42 -3.30 0.91
N PHE A 40 0.50 -4.27 1.03
CA PHE A 40 0.50 -5.49 0.22
C PHE A 40 0.64 -5.20 -1.28
N ILE A 41 -0.14 -4.26 -1.81
CA ILE A 41 -0.13 -3.88 -3.24
C ILE A 41 1.19 -3.23 -3.62
N LEU A 42 1.72 -2.37 -2.74
CA LEU A 42 2.99 -1.68 -2.97
C LEU A 42 4.19 -2.65 -2.97
N TRP A 43 4.11 -3.72 -2.17
CA TRP A 43 5.13 -4.75 -2.04
C TRP A 43 5.08 -5.87 -3.09
N LEU A 44 4.10 -5.83 -4.00
CA LEU A 44 4.05 -6.78 -5.11
C LEU A 44 5.29 -6.66 -6.03
N PRO A 45 5.64 -7.71 -6.78
CA PRO A 45 6.83 -7.68 -7.63
C PRO A 45 6.72 -6.71 -8.82
N PHE A 46 7.87 -6.33 -9.39
CA PHE A 46 7.95 -5.44 -10.57
C PHE A 46 7.43 -6.10 -11.85
N SER A 47 7.53 -7.43 -11.95
CA SER A 47 7.22 -8.21 -13.15
C SER A 47 5.72 -8.41 -13.41
N ILE A 48 4.84 -7.98 -12.49
CA ILE A 48 3.40 -8.16 -12.67
C ILE A 48 2.87 -7.22 -13.75
N ARG A 49 2.16 -7.80 -14.72
CA ARG A 49 1.46 -7.07 -15.78
C ARG A 49 0.40 -6.14 -15.19
N ARG A 50 0.26 -4.93 -15.74
CA ARG A 50 -0.66 -3.87 -15.24
C ARG A 50 -2.08 -4.38 -14.98
N TRP A 51 -2.64 -5.15 -15.92
CA TRP A 51 -3.99 -5.69 -15.78
C TRP A 51 -4.14 -6.70 -14.63
N HIS A 52 -3.10 -7.50 -14.36
CA HIS A 52 -3.12 -8.43 -13.23
C HIS A 52 -3.02 -7.67 -11.90
N LEU A 53 -2.18 -6.62 -11.85
CA LEU A 53 -2.05 -5.78 -10.68
C LEU A 53 -3.36 -5.09 -10.32
N LEU A 54 -4.09 -4.59 -11.32
CA LEU A 54 -5.43 -4.02 -11.17
C LEU A 54 -6.42 -5.02 -10.57
N ILE A 55 -6.51 -6.22 -11.14
CA ILE A 55 -7.41 -7.27 -10.63
C ILE A 55 -7.05 -7.61 -9.18
N ILE A 56 -5.76 -7.83 -8.89
CA ILE A 56 -5.29 -8.15 -7.54
C ILE A 56 -5.63 -7.03 -6.55
N GLY A 57 -5.37 -5.77 -6.93
CA GLY A 57 -5.64 -4.61 -6.09
C GLY A 57 -7.14 -4.44 -5.80
N PHE A 58 -7.97 -4.53 -6.84
CA PHE A 58 -9.42 -4.45 -6.70
C PHE A 58 -9.98 -5.59 -5.85
N SER A 59 -9.60 -6.85 -6.12
CA SER A 59 -10.04 -8.00 -5.33
C SER A 59 -9.61 -7.93 -3.88
N PHE A 60 -8.39 -7.45 -3.60
CA PHE A 60 -7.91 -7.27 -2.24
C PHE A 60 -8.68 -6.16 -1.49
N GLY A 61 -8.98 -5.05 -2.17
CA GLY A 61 -9.82 -3.99 -1.61
C GLY A 61 -11.25 -4.47 -1.37
N MET A 62 -11.86 -5.22 -2.29
CA MET A 62 -13.18 -5.83 -2.08
C MET A 62 -13.20 -6.79 -0.89
N LEU A 63 -12.15 -7.60 -0.71
CA LEU A 63 -12.02 -8.48 0.43
C LEU A 63 -11.97 -7.68 1.74
N THR A 64 -11.23 -6.56 1.74
CA THR A 64 -11.17 -5.64 2.88
C THR A 64 -12.55 -5.03 3.16
N ASP A 65 -13.26 -4.58 2.13
CA ASP A 65 -14.61 -4.04 2.23
C ASP A 65 -15.62 -5.05 2.78
N TYR A 66 -15.51 -6.33 2.40
CA TYR A 66 -16.37 -7.39 2.90
C TYR A 66 -16.23 -7.55 4.43
N PHE A 67 -15.00 -7.57 4.93
CA PHE A 67 -14.73 -7.72 6.36
C PHE A 67 -15.02 -6.45 7.18
N LEU A 68 -14.85 -5.27 6.60
CA LEU A 68 -15.12 -3.99 7.27
C LEU A 68 -16.56 -3.50 7.07
N HIS A 69 -17.36 -4.20 6.28
CA HIS A 69 -18.74 -3.82 5.93
C HIS A 69 -18.85 -2.44 5.26
N THR A 70 -17.86 -2.06 4.45
CA THR A 70 -17.77 -0.77 3.75
C THR A 70 -17.69 -0.96 2.23
N PRO A 71 -18.77 -1.41 1.56
CA PRO A 71 -18.71 -1.83 0.15
C PRO A 71 -18.15 -0.73 -0.76
N GLY A 72 -17.03 -1.01 -1.43
CA GLY A 72 -16.40 -0.13 -2.40
C GLY A 72 -15.42 0.90 -1.83
N LEU A 73 -15.43 1.14 -0.52
CA LEU A 73 -14.61 2.18 0.13
C LEU A 73 -13.11 1.90 -0.01
N HIS A 74 -12.70 0.65 0.13
CA HIS A 74 -11.31 0.19 -0.03
C HIS A 74 -11.02 -0.33 -1.43
N ALA A 75 -11.99 -0.94 -2.12
CA ALA A 75 -11.80 -1.44 -3.49
C ALA A 75 -11.37 -0.33 -4.46
N ALA A 76 -12.02 0.83 -4.40
CA ALA A 76 -11.76 1.94 -5.31
C ALA A 76 -10.33 2.54 -5.15
N PRO A 77 -9.85 2.92 -3.96
CA PRO A 77 -8.48 3.42 -3.78
C PRO A 77 -7.41 2.34 -4.00
N CYS A 78 -7.69 1.07 -3.71
CA CYS A 78 -6.77 -0.03 -4.03
C CYS A 78 -6.60 -0.22 -5.54
N ALA A 79 -7.67 -0.12 -6.32
CA ALA A 79 -7.60 -0.14 -7.77
C ALA A 79 -6.82 1.07 -8.32
N LEU A 80 -7.04 2.27 -7.76
CA LEU A 80 -6.32 3.50 -8.15
C LEU A 80 -4.80 3.34 -7.99
N ILE A 81 -4.33 2.93 -6.81
CA ILE A 81 -2.88 2.77 -6.59
C ILE A 81 -2.29 1.61 -7.40
N ALA A 82 -3.06 0.54 -7.63
CA ALA A 82 -2.64 -0.56 -8.50
C ALA A 82 -2.45 -0.08 -9.95
N TYR A 83 -3.31 0.82 -10.43
CA TYR A 83 -3.18 1.45 -11.75
C TYR A 83 -1.95 2.37 -11.84
N LEU A 84 -1.75 3.23 -10.85
CA LEU A 84 -0.70 4.26 -10.87
C LEU A 84 0.70 3.72 -10.58
N ARG A 85 0.80 2.65 -9.80
CA ARG A 85 2.07 2.07 -9.36
C ARG A 85 3.09 1.84 -10.50
N PRO A 86 2.74 1.19 -11.63
CA PRO A 86 3.69 0.97 -12.73
C PRO A 86 4.25 2.27 -13.33
N PHE A 87 3.48 3.36 -13.36
CA PHE A 87 3.92 4.65 -13.89
C PHE A 87 4.95 5.29 -12.96
N LEU A 88 4.67 5.33 -11.65
CA LEU A 88 5.61 5.88 -10.67
C LEU A 88 6.90 5.07 -10.61
N LEU A 89 6.81 3.74 -10.66
CA LEU A 89 7.99 2.89 -10.69
C LEU A 89 8.86 3.15 -11.92
N ASN A 90 8.28 3.42 -13.08
CA ASN A 90 9.04 3.77 -14.29
C ASN A 90 9.77 5.13 -14.16
N ILE A 91 9.20 6.08 -13.41
CA ILE A 91 9.81 7.40 -13.15
C ILE A 91 10.97 7.30 -12.14
N PHE A 92 10.79 6.49 -11.09
CA PHE A 92 11.68 6.48 -9.93
C PHE A 92 12.73 5.36 -9.92
N ILE A 93 12.61 4.34 -10.77
CA ILE A 93 13.66 3.31 -10.91
C ILE A 93 14.73 3.85 -11.84
N ALA A 94 15.94 4.07 -11.30
CA ALA A 94 17.12 4.31 -12.13
C ALA A 94 17.41 3.06 -12.99
N LYS A 95 17.63 3.25 -14.28
CA LYS A 95 17.95 2.20 -15.26
C LYS A 95 19.16 1.32 -14.87
N ASP A 96 19.96 1.73 -13.88
CA ASP A 96 21.22 1.10 -13.47
C ASP A 96 21.07 -0.01 -12.41
N SER A 97 19.85 -0.42 -12.03
CA SER A 97 19.68 -1.59 -11.14
C SER A 97 19.97 -2.94 -11.82
N THR A 98 20.56 -2.94 -13.02
CA THR A 98 20.88 -4.10 -13.87
C THR A 98 21.80 -5.13 -13.20
N GLU A 99 22.56 -4.72 -12.18
CA GLU A 99 23.53 -5.56 -11.47
C GLU A 99 22.91 -6.40 -10.33
N GLN A 100 21.73 -6.01 -9.80
CA GLN A 100 21.10 -6.69 -8.67
C GLN A 100 19.67 -7.11 -9.00
N SER A 101 19.42 -8.43 -9.00
CA SER A 101 18.12 -9.05 -9.31
C SER A 101 17.08 -8.82 -8.20
N PHE A 102 16.67 -7.56 -7.98
CA PHE A 102 15.58 -7.23 -7.07
C PHE A 102 14.23 -7.57 -7.70
N THR A 103 13.43 -8.36 -6.99
CA THR A 103 12.10 -8.77 -7.45
C THR A 103 10.98 -7.84 -7.00
N GLU A 104 11.17 -7.09 -5.92
CA GLU A 104 10.13 -6.29 -5.23
C GLU A 104 10.63 -4.87 -4.91
N PRO A 105 9.76 -3.84 -4.94
CA PRO A 105 10.11 -2.47 -4.54
C PRO A 105 10.39 -2.40 -3.03
N SER A 106 11.59 -1.93 -2.70
CA SER A 106 12.10 -1.77 -1.34
C SER A 106 13.14 -0.65 -1.28
N VAL A 107 13.48 -0.21 -0.07
CA VAL A 107 14.59 0.75 0.15
C VAL A 107 15.90 0.21 -0.44
N ARG A 108 16.12 -1.11 -0.37
CA ARG A 108 17.31 -1.75 -0.94
C ARG A 108 17.33 -1.74 -2.46
N SER A 109 16.17 -1.87 -3.11
CA SER A 109 16.10 -1.96 -4.58
C SER A 109 16.13 -0.61 -5.28
N MET A 110 15.56 0.43 -4.66
CA MET A 110 15.39 1.76 -5.27
C MET A 110 16.22 2.85 -4.59
N GLY A 111 16.84 2.56 -3.45
CA GLY A 111 17.42 3.57 -2.57
C GLY A 111 16.35 4.29 -1.73
N TRP A 112 16.81 4.95 -0.66
CA TRP A 112 15.92 5.63 0.29
C TRP A 112 15.07 6.73 -0.34
N GLY A 113 15.67 7.61 -1.15
CA GLY A 113 14.97 8.74 -1.77
C GLY A 113 13.84 8.29 -2.70
N PRO A 114 14.13 7.55 -3.80
CA PRO A 114 13.10 7.13 -4.75
C PRO A 114 12.03 6.25 -4.13
N TYR A 115 12.39 5.36 -3.19
CA TYR A 115 11.41 4.54 -2.47
C TYR A 115 10.47 5.39 -1.60
N SER A 116 10.99 6.38 -0.89
CA SER A 116 10.20 7.26 -0.02
C SER A 116 9.21 8.11 -0.82
N PHE A 117 9.63 8.65 -1.98
CA PHE A 117 8.72 9.36 -2.88
C PHE A 117 7.65 8.44 -3.47
N TYR A 118 8.05 7.24 -3.91
CA TYR A 118 7.13 6.23 -4.45
C TYR A 118 6.04 5.85 -3.43
N ILE A 119 6.42 5.48 -2.21
CA ILE A 119 5.47 5.14 -1.14
C ILE A 119 4.66 6.38 -0.72
N GLY A 120 5.31 7.54 -0.58
CA GLY A 120 4.67 8.79 -0.19
C GLY A 120 3.51 9.18 -1.10
N ILE A 121 3.75 9.21 -2.41
CA ILE A 121 2.75 9.60 -3.41
C ILE A 121 1.59 8.59 -3.42
N LEU A 122 1.88 7.29 -3.45
CA LEU A 122 0.81 6.28 -3.49
C LEU A 122 -0.02 6.23 -2.20
N THR A 123 0.63 6.36 -1.04
CA THR A 123 -0.08 6.44 0.25
C THR A 123 -0.99 7.66 0.27
N PHE A 124 -0.49 8.83 -0.12
CA PHE A 124 -1.30 10.05 -0.16
C PHE A 124 -2.51 9.90 -1.09
N LEU A 125 -2.30 9.39 -2.32
CA LEU A 125 -3.38 9.19 -3.29
C LEU A 125 -4.42 8.17 -2.82
N HIS A 126 -3.98 7.09 -2.16
CA HIS A 126 -4.87 6.10 -1.55
C HIS A 126 -5.79 6.74 -0.50
N HIS A 127 -5.21 7.47 0.46
CA HIS A 127 -5.97 8.10 1.54
C HIS A 127 -6.82 9.26 1.06
N ALA A 128 -6.31 10.10 0.14
CA ALA A 128 -7.07 11.19 -0.46
C ALA A 128 -8.34 10.66 -1.12
N TYR A 129 -8.26 9.55 -1.87
CA TYR A 129 -9.43 8.99 -2.53
C TYR A 129 -10.36 8.23 -1.57
N LEU A 130 -9.80 7.49 -0.61
CA LEU A 130 -10.59 6.81 0.43
C LEU A 130 -11.42 7.81 1.26
N VAL A 131 -10.75 8.83 1.79
CA VAL A 131 -11.40 9.86 2.62
C VAL A 131 -12.29 10.75 1.76
N PHE A 132 -12.04 10.88 0.45
CA PHE A 132 -12.95 11.59 -0.44
C PHE A 132 -14.30 10.86 -0.55
N ILE A 133 -14.29 9.54 -0.72
CA ILE A 133 -15.51 8.71 -0.75
C ILE A 133 -16.24 8.76 0.59
N GLU A 134 -15.50 8.72 1.71
CA GLU A 134 -16.05 8.89 3.06
C GLU A 134 -16.67 10.29 3.26
N TRP A 135 -15.96 11.33 2.80
CA TRP A 135 -16.33 12.73 2.96
C TRP A 135 -17.62 13.09 2.21
N MET A 136 -17.83 12.52 1.01
CA MET A 136 -19.06 12.71 0.22
C MET A 136 -20.34 12.42 1.00
N GLN A 137 -20.25 11.64 2.08
CA GLN A 137 -21.41 11.31 2.89
C GLN A 137 -21.68 12.36 3.99
N PHE A 138 -20.66 12.91 4.68
CA PHE A 138 -20.90 13.66 5.94
C PHE A 138 -19.87 14.74 6.37
N GLY A 139 -18.88 15.14 5.54
CA GLY A 139 -17.74 15.92 6.04
C GLY A 139 -17.69 17.42 5.69
N THR A 140 -16.91 18.20 6.45
CA THR A 140 -16.48 19.56 6.05
C THR A 140 -15.14 19.49 5.31
N PHE A 141 -14.86 20.45 4.43
CA PHE A 141 -13.63 20.45 3.63
C PHE A 141 -12.36 20.52 4.50
N GLY A 142 -12.39 21.27 5.60
CA GLY A 142 -11.27 21.32 6.55
C GLY A 142 -11.01 19.98 7.23
N TYR A 143 -12.07 19.25 7.61
CA TYR A 143 -11.96 17.90 8.17
C TYR A 143 -11.35 16.93 7.16
N PHE A 144 -11.76 16.99 5.89
CA PHE A 144 -11.19 16.18 4.81
C PHE A 144 -9.67 16.35 4.71
N ILE A 145 -9.17 17.59 4.61
CA ILE A 145 -7.73 17.84 4.49
C ILE A 145 -6.98 17.32 5.71
N LEU A 146 -7.46 17.64 6.91
CA LEU A 146 -6.80 17.23 8.15
C LEU A 146 -6.73 15.71 8.26
N LYS A 147 -7.84 15.02 7.98
CA LYS A 147 -7.91 13.57 8.05
C LYS A 147 -7.00 12.91 7.01
N VAL A 148 -6.99 13.38 5.76
CA VAL A 148 -6.09 12.87 4.72
C VAL A 148 -4.63 13.00 5.13
N LEU A 149 -4.20 14.18 5.60
CA LEU A 149 -2.82 14.41 5.99
C LEU A 149 -2.42 13.58 7.21
N ALA A 150 -3.24 13.58 8.25
CA ALA A 150 -2.92 12.87 9.49
C ALA A 150 -2.88 11.34 9.28
N THR A 151 -3.83 10.80 8.52
CA THR A 151 -3.82 9.36 8.17
C THR A 151 -2.67 8.99 7.26
N THR A 152 -2.33 9.83 6.27
CA THR A 152 -1.15 9.62 5.42
C THR A 152 0.12 9.56 6.24
N VAL A 153 0.34 10.52 7.15
CA VAL A 153 1.54 10.56 8.00
C VAL A 153 1.61 9.33 8.89
N LEU A 154 0.52 8.95 9.56
CA LEU A 154 0.49 7.77 10.41
C LEU A 154 0.80 6.49 9.61
N SER A 155 0.16 6.33 8.45
CA SER A 155 0.39 5.19 7.57
C SER A 155 1.84 5.13 7.07
N LEU A 156 2.46 6.27 6.72
CA LEU A 156 3.87 6.31 6.34
C LEU A 156 4.79 5.85 7.46
N VAL A 157 4.56 6.33 8.69
CA VAL A 157 5.34 5.89 9.87
C VAL A 157 5.24 4.38 10.04
N MET A 158 4.02 3.82 9.99
CA MET A 158 3.80 2.37 10.08
C MET A 158 4.49 1.60 8.94
N ILE A 159 4.44 2.12 7.71
CA ILE A 159 5.09 1.50 6.56
C ILE A 159 6.61 1.46 6.74
N PHE A 160 7.24 2.56 7.15
CA PHE A 160 8.69 2.59 7.36
C PHE A 160 9.12 1.67 8.50
N ILE A 161 8.37 1.61 9.61
CA ILE A 161 8.61 0.64 10.69
C ILE A 161 8.52 -0.79 10.15
N THR A 162 7.48 -1.09 9.36
CA THR A 162 7.28 -2.41 8.75
C THR A 162 8.41 -2.78 7.79
N GLU A 163 8.90 -1.82 7.00
CA GLU A 163 10.03 -2.01 6.08
C GLU A 163 11.35 -2.31 6.83
N MET A 164 11.57 -1.64 7.96
CA MET A 164 12.74 -1.89 8.82
C MET A 164 12.68 -3.28 9.47
N LEU A 165 11.50 -3.70 9.96
CA LEU A 165 11.30 -5.01 10.58
C LEU A 165 11.45 -6.16 9.57
N PHE A 166 10.89 -6.01 8.37
CA PHE A 166 10.84 -7.07 7.36
C PHE A 166 11.80 -6.80 6.21
N SER A 167 13.09 -6.65 6.53
CA SER A 167 14.11 -6.31 5.55
C SER A 167 14.27 -7.40 4.47
N ARG A 168 13.68 -7.17 3.29
CA ARG A 168 13.61 -8.13 2.18
C ARG A 168 15.00 -8.40 1.61
N LYS A 169 15.45 -9.66 1.67
CA LYS A 169 16.81 -10.08 1.29
C LYS A 169 17.00 -10.09 -0.23
N THR A 170 18.17 -9.64 -0.69
CA THR A 170 18.62 -9.73 -2.09
C THR A 170 18.83 -11.20 -2.47
N LYS A 171 18.29 -11.63 -3.62
CA LYS A 171 18.71 -12.91 -4.23
C LYS A 171 20.05 -12.65 -4.92
N SER A 172 21.16 -12.99 -4.25
CA SER A 172 22.45 -13.13 -4.92
C SER A 172 22.29 -14.23 -5.97
N ARG A 173 22.55 -13.91 -7.24
CA ARG A 173 22.85 -14.92 -8.25
C ARG A 173 24.23 -15.45 -7.88
N LEU A 174 24.29 -16.60 -7.21
CA LEU A 174 25.51 -17.41 -7.18
C LEU A 174 25.70 -17.92 -8.61
N THR A 175 26.59 -17.27 -9.35
CA THR A 175 27.21 -17.79 -10.58
C THR A 175 28.12 -18.95 -10.24
#